data_AF-A0A1M4X7W2-F1
#
_entry.id   AF-A0A1M4X7W2-F1
#
_cell.length_a   1.000
_cell.length_b   1.000
_cell.length_c   1.000
_cell.angle_alpha   90.00
_cell.angle_beta   90.00
_cell.angle_gamma   90.00
#
_symmetry.space_group_name_H-M   'P 1'
#
loop_
_entity.id
_entity.type
_entity.pdbx_description
1 polymer ?
#
loop_
_entity_poly.entity_id
_entity_poly.type
_entity_poly.pdbx_seq_one_letter_code
_entity_poly.pdbx_strand_id
1 'polypeptide(L)'
;MLNEELKEKILELRKKGYGYTSIASVLKVKKDDVRNLCKRYGLDGYWYSLNADSIKIVEKVKTCRNCDKQIIDNNSKGRKRIFCSKNCRLEFYNKIYLRKKGF
;
A
#
# COMPACT_ATOMS: atom_id res chain seq x y z
N MET A 1 15.32 -6.92 -28.17
CA MET A 1 14.32 -7.98 -27.94
C MET A 1 14.63 -8.63 -26.60
N LEU A 2 13.61 -8.87 -25.76
CA LEU A 2 13.77 -9.69 -24.55
C LEU A 2 13.96 -11.16 -24.98
N ASN A 3 14.96 -11.83 -24.42
CA ASN A 3 15.14 -13.27 -24.59
C ASN A 3 13.97 -14.03 -23.91
N GLU A 4 13.60 -15.22 -24.38
CA GLU A 4 12.48 -15.99 -23.81
C GLU A 4 12.70 -16.29 -22.32
N GLU A 5 13.92 -16.69 -21.94
CA GLU A 5 14.28 -16.94 -20.54
C GLU A 5 14.12 -15.69 -19.65
N LEU A 6 14.42 -14.50 -20.18
CA LEU A 6 14.20 -13.24 -19.46
C LEU A 6 12.72 -12.93 -19.33
N LYS A 7 11.90 -13.24 -20.34
CA LYS A 7 10.45 -13.05 -20.25
C LYS A 7 9.85 -13.94 -19.17
N GLU A 8 10.25 -15.20 -19.10
CA GLU A 8 9.81 -16.13 -18.06
C GLU A 8 10.15 -15.62 -16.66
N LYS A 9 11.41 -15.22 -16.43
CA LYS A 9 11.86 -14.64 -15.15
C LYS A 9 11.09 -13.38 -14.77
N ILE A 10 10.81 -12.49 -15.72
CA ILE A 10 10.01 -11.29 -15.47
C ILE A 10 8.60 -11.67 -15.00
N LEU A 11 7.94 -12.60 -15.69
CA LEU A 11 6.58 -13.04 -15.36
C LEU A 11 6.55 -13.74 -13.99
N GLU A 12 7.54 -14.57 -13.69
CA GLU A 12 7.67 -15.24 -12.39
C GLU A 12 7.84 -14.24 -11.24
N LEU A 13 8.79 -13.31 -11.36
CA LEU A 13 9.01 -12.27 -10.35
C LEU A 13 7.77 -11.37 -10.21
N ARG A 14 7.08 -11.08 -11.32
CA ARG A 14 5.84 -10.28 -11.26
C ARG A 14 4.72 -11.02 -10.54
N LYS A 15 4.57 -12.34 -10.76
CA LYS A 15 3.62 -13.20 -10.04
C LYS A 15 3.92 -13.27 -8.55
N LYS A 16 5.21 -13.28 -8.15
CA LYS A 16 5.66 -13.17 -6.75
C LYS A 16 5.44 -11.77 -6.14
N GLY A 17 5.00 -10.80 -6.93
CA GLY A 17 4.67 -9.45 -6.48
C GLY A 17 5.79 -8.42 -6.64
N TYR A 18 6.95 -8.74 -7.20
CA TYR A 18 7.97 -7.71 -7.38
C TYR A 18 7.48 -6.57 -8.30
N GLY A 19 7.87 -5.35 -7.95
CA GLY A 19 7.54 -4.14 -8.72
C GLY A 19 8.41 -4.01 -9.97
N TYR A 20 7.94 -3.27 -10.97
CA TYR A 20 8.64 -3.12 -12.26
C TYR A 20 10.07 -2.59 -12.12
N THR A 21 10.29 -1.64 -11.20
CA THR A 21 11.62 -1.06 -10.96
C THR A 21 12.59 -2.10 -10.37
N SER A 22 12.13 -2.91 -9.41
CA SER A 22 12.95 -3.95 -8.79
C SER A 22 13.33 -5.04 -9.79
N ILE A 23 12.36 -5.51 -10.59
CA ILE A 23 12.60 -6.52 -11.63
C ILE A 23 13.59 -6.00 -12.68
N ALA A 24 13.40 -4.77 -13.15
CA ALA A 24 14.29 -4.13 -14.12
C ALA A 24 15.73 -4.02 -13.61
N SER A 25 15.91 -3.67 -12.34
CA SER A 25 17.23 -3.55 -11.70
C SER A 25 17.93 -4.91 -11.58
N VAL A 26 17.22 -5.96 -11.14
CA VAL A 26 17.81 -7.30 -10.96
C VAL A 26 18.19 -7.93 -12.29
N LEU A 27 17.32 -7.83 -13.29
CA LEU A 27 17.52 -8.46 -14.59
C LEU A 27 18.29 -7.59 -15.59
N LYS A 28 18.70 -6.37 -15.19
CA LYS A 28 19.39 -5.37 -16.03
C LYS A 28 18.66 -5.09 -17.35
N VAL A 29 17.33 -5.01 -17.29
CA VAL A 29 16.47 -4.69 -18.44
C VAL A 29 15.80 -3.34 -18.26
N LYS A 30 15.24 -2.76 -19.33
CA LYS A 30 14.50 -1.51 -19.22
C LYS A 30 13.18 -1.76 -18.50
N LYS A 31 12.81 -0.84 -17.60
CA LYS A 31 11.53 -0.85 -16.89
C LYS A 31 10.32 -0.90 -17.83
N ASP A 32 10.39 -0.21 -18.96
CA ASP A 32 9.29 -0.20 -19.93
C ASP A 32 9.14 -1.54 -20.68
N ASP A 33 10.23 -2.28 -20.90
CA ASP A 33 10.15 -3.63 -21.46
C ASP A 33 9.43 -4.59 -20.49
N VAL A 34 9.73 -4.48 -19.19
CA VAL A 34 9.04 -5.21 -18.12
C VAL A 34 7.55 -4.86 -18.09
N ARG A 35 7.22 -3.56 -18.12
CA ARG A 35 5.84 -3.07 -18.13
C ARG A 35 5.07 -3.58 -19.35
N ASN A 36 5.64 -3.46 -20.54
CA ASN A 36 5.00 -3.88 -21.80
C ASN A 36 4.80 -5.39 -21.85
N LEU A 37 5.76 -6.17 -21.34
CA LEU A 37 5.59 -7.61 -21.19
C LEU A 37 4.46 -7.92 -20.19
N CYS A 38 4.49 -7.37 -18.98
CA CYS A 38 3.45 -7.61 -17.98
C CYS A 38 2.05 -7.25 -18.50
N LYS A 39 1.92 -6.13 -19.22
CA LYS A 39 0.66 -5.70 -19.84
C LYS A 39 0.13 -6.69 -20.88
N ARG A 40 1.00 -7.27 -21.72
CA ARG A 40 0.60 -8.29 -22.70
C ARG A 40 0.08 -9.58 -22.05
N TYR A 41 0.52 -9.87 -20.83
CA TYR A 41 0.13 -11.04 -20.05
C TYR A 41 -0.92 -10.72 -18.96
N GLY A 42 -1.52 -9.53 -18.96
CA GLY A 42 -2.54 -9.14 -17.97
C GLY A 42 -2.03 -9.01 -16.53
N LEU A 43 -0.72 -8.85 -16.35
CA LEU A 43 -0.05 -8.65 -15.05
C LEU A 43 0.20 -7.16 -14.75
N ASP A 44 -0.47 -6.27 -15.48
CA ASP A 44 -0.45 -4.84 -15.25
C ASP A 44 -1.38 -4.41 -14.09
N GLY A 45 -1.32 -3.14 -13.72
CA GLY A 45 -2.17 -2.59 -12.67
C GLY A 45 -1.99 -3.22 -11.27
N TYR A 46 -3.11 -3.32 -10.55
CA TYR A 46 -3.21 -3.66 -9.13
C TYR A 46 -2.96 -5.15 -8.81
N TRP A 47 -2.40 -5.92 -9.76
CA TRP A 47 -2.03 -7.33 -9.57
C TRP A 47 -1.20 -7.60 -8.30
N TYR A 48 -0.31 -6.67 -7.95
CA TYR A 48 0.48 -6.72 -6.71
C TYR A 48 -0.38 -6.71 -5.44
N SER A 49 -1.50 -6.00 -5.47
CA SER A 49 -2.35 -5.84 -4.30
C SER A 49 -3.35 -6.99 -4.12
N LEU A 50 -3.55 -7.83 -5.15
CA LEU A 50 -4.49 -8.96 -5.10
C LEU A 50 -3.79 -10.27 -4.71
N ASN A 51 -2.52 -10.47 -5.05
CA ASN A 51 -1.75 -11.69 -4.72
C ASN A 51 -0.79 -11.50 -3.55
N ALA A 52 -0.81 -10.33 -2.91
CA ALA A 52 -0.30 -10.21 -1.55
C ALA A 52 -1.33 -10.83 -0.61
N ASP A 53 -1.28 -12.15 -0.44
CA ASP A 53 -2.02 -12.95 0.56
C ASP A 53 -1.72 -12.54 2.03
N SER A 54 -1.30 -11.30 2.27
CA SER A 54 -0.93 -10.79 3.58
C SER A 54 -1.23 -9.31 3.76
N ILE A 55 -2.31 -8.81 3.18
CA ILE A 55 -3.13 -7.90 3.99
C ILE A 55 -4.43 -8.64 4.20
N LYS A 56 -4.44 -9.46 5.25
CA LYS A 56 -5.64 -9.62 6.06
C LYS A 56 -6.28 -8.24 6.09
N ILE A 57 -7.38 -8.08 5.38
CA ILE A 57 -8.42 -7.16 5.79
C ILE A 57 -8.91 -7.79 7.09
N VAL A 58 -8.07 -7.75 8.14
CA VAL A 58 -8.57 -7.46 9.45
C VAL A 58 -9.28 -6.15 9.15
N GLU A 59 -10.60 -6.20 9.13
CA GLU A 59 -11.39 -5.03 9.45
C GLU A 59 -10.80 -4.55 10.77
N LYS A 60 -9.73 -3.75 10.69
CA LYS A 60 -9.12 -3.12 11.82
C LYS A 60 -10.23 -2.22 12.26
N VAL A 61 -10.98 -2.69 13.26
CA VAL A 61 -11.81 -1.88 14.12
C VAL A 61 -11.01 -0.61 14.30
N LYS A 62 -11.45 0.47 13.65
CA LYS A 62 -10.61 1.65 13.56
C LYS A 62 -10.57 2.22 14.95
N THR A 63 -9.44 2.15 15.62
CA THR A 63 -9.29 2.73 16.96
C THR A 63 -8.90 4.19 16.84
N CYS A 64 -9.35 4.99 17.80
CA CYS A 64 -9.02 6.40 17.89
C CYS A 64 -7.54 6.57 18.18
N ARG A 65 -6.82 7.34 17.34
CA ARG A 65 -5.39 7.61 17.55
C ARG A 65 -5.03 8.32 18.86
N ASN A 66 -6.00 8.84 19.61
CA ASN A 66 -5.78 9.54 20.88
C ASN A 66 -6.11 8.70 22.12
N CYS A 67 -7.13 7.83 22.05
CA CYS A 67 -7.70 7.17 23.22
C CYS A 67 -8.06 5.70 22.98
N ASP A 68 -7.69 5.15 21.82
CA ASP A 68 -7.86 3.76 21.41
C ASP A 68 -9.30 3.22 21.36
N LYS A 69 -10.30 4.06 21.66
CA LYS A 69 -11.73 3.73 21.51
C LYS A 69 -12.07 3.39 20.07
N GLN A 70 -13.00 2.46 19.90
CA GLN A 70 -13.52 2.10 18.58
C GLN A 70 -14.18 3.31 17.89
N ILE A 71 -13.88 3.49 16.61
CA ILE A 71 -14.47 4.50 15.75
C ILE A 71 -15.61 3.85 14.98
N ILE A 72 -16.81 4.25 15.35
CA ILE A 72 -18.01 3.95 14.57
C ILE A 72 -18.05 4.97 13.42
N ASP A 73 -17.64 4.54 12.23
CA ASP A 73 -17.64 5.37 11.02
C ASP A 73 -18.88 5.04 10.18
N ASN A 74 -20.00 5.71 10.47
CA ASN A 74 -21.26 5.56 9.73
C ASN A 74 -21.20 6.16 8.31
N ASN A 75 -20.07 6.77 7.93
CA ASN A 75 -19.95 7.39 6.63
C ASN A 75 -19.40 6.41 5.59
N SER A 76 -20.27 6.04 4.66
CA SER A 76 -19.92 5.18 3.52
C SER A 76 -19.10 5.92 2.45
N LYS A 77 -19.21 7.27 2.37
CA LYS A 77 -18.58 8.08 1.32
C LYS A 77 -17.61 9.14 1.89
N GLY A 78 -16.39 9.20 1.36
CA GLY A 78 -15.40 10.22 1.73
C GLY A 78 -14.32 9.72 2.71
N ARG A 79 -13.53 10.66 3.25
CA ARG A 79 -12.33 10.34 4.04
C ARG A 79 -12.72 9.71 5.37
N LYS A 80 -12.24 8.49 5.59
CA LYS A 80 -12.51 7.71 6.79
C LYS A 80 -12.00 8.40 8.06
N ARG A 81 -12.76 8.30 9.14
CA ARG A 81 -12.42 8.91 10.43
C ARG A 81 -11.25 8.16 11.10
N ILE A 82 -10.36 8.93 11.73
CA ILE A 82 -9.21 8.43 12.51
C ILE A 82 -9.27 8.83 14.00
N PHE A 83 -10.31 9.58 14.39
CA PHE A 83 -10.60 9.99 15.77
C PHE A 83 -12.07 9.74 16.11
N CYS A 84 -12.35 9.23 17.31
CA CYS A 84 -13.71 8.95 17.77
C CYS A 84 -14.52 10.24 18.03
N SER A 85 -13.88 11.38 18.28
CA SER A 85 -14.54 12.68 18.49
C SER A 85 -13.66 13.87 18.07
N LYS A 86 -14.27 15.05 17.93
CA LYS A 86 -13.55 16.32 17.72
C LYS A 86 -12.58 16.62 18.87
N ASN A 87 -12.97 16.30 20.11
CA ASN A 87 -12.13 16.50 21.29
C ASN A 87 -10.84 15.67 21.20
N CYS A 88 -10.94 14.38 20.88
CA CYS A 88 -9.77 13.51 20.70
C CYS A 88 -8.83 13.98 19.57
N ARG A 89 -9.38 14.60 18.53
CA ARG A 89 -8.56 15.21 17.47
C ARG A 89 -7.74 16.38 18.03
N LEU A 90 -8.38 17.30 18.75
CA LEU A 90 -7.71 18.48 19.32
C LEU A 90 -6.64 18.07 20.33
N GLU A 91 -6.96 17.18 21.26
CA GLU A 91 -6.02 16.67 22.26
C GLU A 91 -4.79 16.01 21.63
N PHE A 92 -4.98 15.19 20.59
CA PHE A 92 -3.87 14.54 19.90
C PHE A 92 -2.91 15.56 19.29
N TYR A 93 -3.42 16.57 18.60
CA TYR A 93 -2.59 17.62 18.00
C TYR A 93 -1.94 18.51 19.06
N ASN A 94 -2.63 18.81 20.17
CA ASN A 94 -2.06 19.52 21.30
C ASN A 94 -0.90 18.73 21.94
N LYS A 95 -1.06 17.42 22.17
CA LYS A 95 0.02 16.54 22.67
C LYS A 95 1.24 16.55 21.73
N ILE A 96 1.00 16.48 20.41
CA ILE A 96 2.09 16.58 19.42
C ILE A 96 2.79 17.94 19.49
N TYR A 97 2.01 19.02 19.59
CA TYR A 97 2.55 20.37 19.69
C TYR A 97 3.38 20.56 20.97
N LEU A 98 2.89 20.07 22.11
CA LEU A 98 3.60 20.12 23.39
C LEU A 98 4.90 19.30 23.36
N ARG A 99 4.87 18.09 22.79
CA ARG A 99 6.10 17.27 22.59
C ARG A 99 7.14 17.96 21.72
N LYS A 100 6.71 18.75 20.72
CA LYS A 100 7.64 19.54 19.88
C LYS A 100 8.25 20.74 20.61
N LYS A 101 7.60 21.24 21.66
CA LYS A 101 8.11 22.35 22.48
C LYS A 101 8.97 21.90 23.67
N GLY A 102 9.20 20.60 23.85
CA GLY A 102 10.18 20.09 24.80
C GLY A 102 9.82 20.30 26.28
N PHE A 103 8.54 20.10 26.63
CA PHE A 103 8.13 19.85 28.01
C PHE A 103 8.01 18.35 28.26
#